data_AF-A0A8C4EZB1-F1
#
_entry.id   AF-A0A8C4EZB1-F1
#
_cell.length_a   1.000
_cell.length_b   1.000
_cell.length_c   1.000
_cell.angle_alpha   90.00
_cell.angle_beta   90.00
_cell.angle_gamma   90.00
#
_symmetry.space_group_name_H-M   'P 1'
#
loop_
_entity.id
_entity.type
_entity.pdbx_description
1 polymer ?
#
loop_
_entity_poly.entity_id
_entity_poly.type
_entity_poly.pdbx_seq_one_letter_code
_entity_poly.pdbx_strand_id
1 'polypeptide(L)'
;MTKPKAGAQSAEAEGPDGGWGWVLVGALFVSTSLVFGLMRSLGIFFVEFVQYFDESAQAISWISSTGLAAQQFFSPLGAALCNAYDARLVVMTGGCLAGLGLILASQATCLVHLYLTMGVISGLGWGLVFTPMVATVMANFTRRRTLALGLAFSSIGLSSFAFNPLFQLLVEKYAWRGALLILGGLSLNIVPCGALIRPQQRSKAPAKVDSVSRPSCASVMHRVSSYLELSLLFERPYITYTLGITLLNVGYFVPYFHLVAHSRHAGFSEYQAAFVMSAAGASDILGRVASGWFSDLGHFRLIHLLSMWTTLGGVFIMLLPVSSLSGSYSALMVISLLYGFCSGALTSVVFAVVPMIVGVERMMGGLGLLQLIESGAGLLGTPLSGFLKDVTGNYVASFMVAGSFLILGTLTMATLPHYFSCTDPPPPQRRSPDDKDKGLHSESEQMNSLPSDTNHRGV
;
A
#
# COMPACT_ATOMS: atom_id res chain seq x y z
N MET A 1 50.92 19.39 -28.59
CA MET A 1 49.52 19.07 -28.95
C MET A 1 49.28 17.59 -28.69
N THR A 2 48.74 17.25 -27.52
CA THR A 2 48.45 15.88 -27.08
C THR A 2 46.94 15.71 -26.97
N LYS A 3 46.35 14.85 -27.82
CA LYS A 3 44.96 14.40 -27.69
C LYS A 3 44.83 13.51 -26.44
N PRO A 4 43.84 13.71 -25.55
CA PRO A 4 43.46 12.68 -24.60
C PRO A 4 42.47 11.69 -25.24
N LYS A 5 42.69 10.40 -24.95
CA LYS A 5 41.85 9.26 -25.30
C LYS A 5 40.47 9.41 -24.64
N ALA A 6 39.42 9.39 -25.46
CA ALA A 6 38.05 9.16 -25.00
C ALA A 6 37.89 7.68 -24.60
N GLY A 7 38.16 7.38 -23.33
CA GLY A 7 37.79 6.13 -22.68
C GLY A 7 36.64 6.40 -21.73
N ALA A 8 35.44 6.61 -22.26
CA ALA A 8 34.20 6.55 -21.49
C ALA A 8 33.31 5.53 -22.21
N GLN A 9 33.36 4.29 -21.73
CA GLN A 9 32.34 3.30 -22.03
C GLN A 9 31.00 3.90 -21.63
N SER A 10 30.23 4.33 -22.61
CA SER A 10 28.80 4.56 -22.50
C SER A 10 28.16 3.22 -22.12
N ALA A 11 27.97 3.00 -20.83
CA ALA A 11 26.92 2.09 -20.38
C ALA A 11 25.63 2.65 -20.97
N GLU A 12 25.12 2.00 -22.03
CA GLU A 12 23.80 2.26 -22.56
C GLU A 12 22.83 2.30 -21.39
N ALA A 13 22.26 3.48 -21.15
CA ALA A 13 21.16 3.63 -20.24
C ALA A 13 19.98 2.85 -20.82
N GLU A 14 19.85 1.57 -20.46
CA GLU A 14 18.64 0.80 -20.67
C GLU A 14 17.48 1.67 -20.20
N GLY A 15 16.56 1.97 -21.12
CA GLY A 15 15.42 2.83 -20.83
C GLY A 15 14.63 2.35 -19.61
N PRO A 16 13.81 3.22 -19.00
CA PRO A 16 13.10 2.97 -17.75
C PRO A 16 11.94 1.96 -17.90
N ASP A 17 12.11 0.86 -18.63
CA ASP A 17 11.17 -0.26 -18.75
C ASP A 17 11.90 -1.61 -19.02
N GLY A 18 13.23 -1.68 -18.82
CA GLY A 18 14.07 -2.86 -19.09
C GLY A 18 15.17 -3.10 -18.05
N GLY A 19 15.93 -4.18 -18.24
CA GLY A 19 17.15 -4.45 -17.48
C GLY A 19 16.96 -4.64 -15.97
N TRP A 20 17.64 -3.79 -15.19
CA TRP A 20 17.67 -3.83 -13.73
C TRP A 20 16.31 -3.60 -13.06
N GLY A 21 15.35 -2.97 -13.75
CA GLY A 21 13.98 -2.83 -13.26
C GLY A 21 13.35 -4.18 -12.88
N TRP A 22 13.58 -5.22 -13.68
CA TRP A 22 13.06 -6.57 -13.42
C TRP A 22 13.74 -7.27 -12.25
N VAL A 23 15.03 -6.98 -12.01
CA VAL A 23 15.73 -7.42 -10.80
C VAL A 23 15.07 -6.80 -9.55
N LEU A 24 14.70 -5.53 -9.63
CA LEU A 24 13.97 -4.85 -8.56
C LEU A 24 12.54 -5.38 -8.37
N VAL A 25 11.87 -5.82 -9.44
CA VAL A 25 10.58 -6.55 -9.33
C VAL A 25 10.76 -7.84 -8.55
N GLY A 26 11.82 -8.62 -8.84
CA GLY A 26 12.15 -9.83 -8.08
C GLY A 26 12.49 -9.52 -6.61
N ALA A 27 13.23 -8.45 -6.34
CA ALA A 27 13.52 -7.99 -4.99
C ALA A 27 12.23 -7.56 -4.25
N LEU A 28 11.34 -6.83 -4.92
CA LEU A 28 10.04 -6.46 -4.37
C LEU A 28 9.21 -7.71 -4.10
N PHE A 29 9.15 -8.67 -5.01
CA PHE A 29 8.46 -9.96 -4.86
C PHE A 29 8.88 -10.70 -3.60
N VAL A 30 10.19 -10.84 -3.37
CA VAL A 30 10.73 -11.51 -2.16
C VAL A 30 10.40 -10.68 -0.93
N SER A 31 10.63 -9.37 -0.95
CA SER A 31 10.34 -8.50 0.20
C SER A 31 8.85 -8.51 0.59
N THR A 32 7.93 -8.46 -0.38
CA THR A 32 6.47 -8.48 -0.13
C THR A 32 5.99 -9.86 0.31
N SER A 33 6.61 -10.93 -0.20
CA SER A 33 6.41 -12.30 0.33
C SER A 33 6.76 -12.38 1.81
N LEU A 34 7.90 -11.81 2.19
CA LEU A 34 8.35 -11.82 3.58
C LEU A 34 7.53 -10.87 4.46
N VAL A 35 7.12 -9.70 3.98
CA VAL A 35 6.27 -8.80 4.79
C VAL A 35 4.87 -9.39 4.97
N PHE A 36 4.14 -9.60 3.88
CA PHE A 36 2.72 -9.99 3.97
C PHE A 36 2.52 -11.49 4.14
N GLY A 37 3.39 -12.32 3.57
CA GLY A 37 3.32 -13.77 3.78
C GLY A 37 3.56 -14.14 5.24
N LEU A 38 4.59 -13.58 5.89
CA LEU A 38 4.80 -13.78 7.32
C LEU A 38 3.57 -13.30 8.11
N MET A 39 3.09 -12.08 7.86
CA MET A 39 1.92 -11.50 8.52
C MET A 39 0.67 -12.38 8.44
N ARG A 40 0.32 -12.87 7.25
CA ARG A 40 -0.89 -13.71 7.08
C ARG A 40 -0.74 -15.08 7.72
N SER A 41 0.46 -15.65 7.68
CA SER A 41 0.75 -16.96 8.27
C SER A 41 0.96 -16.92 9.78
N LEU A 42 0.97 -15.73 10.42
CA LEU A 42 1.02 -15.61 11.88
C LEU A 42 -0.18 -16.28 12.59
N GLY A 43 -1.29 -16.49 11.88
CA GLY A 43 -2.45 -17.22 12.41
C GLY A 43 -2.14 -18.63 12.88
N ILE A 44 -1.07 -19.27 12.42
CA ILE A 44 -0.65 -20.60 12.90
C ILE A 44 -0.15 -20.55 14.34
N PHE A 45 0.52 -19.46 14.74
CA PHE A 45 0.97 -19.27 16.12
C PHE A 45 -0.18 -18.92 17.06
N PHE A 46 -1.36 -18.59 16.53
CA PHE A 46 -2.49 -18.11 17.32
C PHE A 46 -2.92 -19.12 18.39
N VAL A 47 -3.13 -20.38 18.01
CA VAL A 47 -3.59 -21.43 18.93
C VAL A 47 -2.54 -21.70 20.00
N GLU A 48 -1.27 -21.78 19.60
CA GLU A 48 -0.14 -21.97 20.52
C GLU A 48 -0.02 -20.82 21.53
N PHE A 49 -0.23 -19.58 21.10
CA PHE A 49 -0.17 -18.42 21.99
C PHE A 49 -1.35 -18.36 22.97
N VAL A 50 -2.57 -18.69 22.52
CA VAL A 50 -3.74 -18.81 23.41
C VAL A 50 -3.44 -19.83 24.51
N GLN A 51 -2.91 -21.00 24.16
CA GLN A 51 -2.61 -22.05 25.12
C GLN A 51 -1.42 -21.71 26.03
N TYR A 52 -0.34 -21.13 25.50
CA TYR A 52 0.87 -20.86 26.26
C TYR A 52 0.71 -19.68 27.23
N PHE A 53 0.06 -18.61 26.80
CA PHE A 53 -0.13 -17.41 27.62
C PHE A 53 -1.43 -17.46 28.45
N ASP A 54 -2.31 -18.42 28.20
CA ASP A 54 -3.64 -18.54 28.83
C ASP A 54 -4.46 -17.24 28.70
N GLU A 55 -4.40 -16.66 27.50
CA GLU A 55 -4.99 -15.35 27.19
C GLU A 55 -6.13 -15.49 26.18
N SER A 56 -7.02 -14.49 26.18
CA SER A 56 -8.16 -14.50 25.28
C SER A 56 -7.73 -14.44 23.79
N ALA A 57 -8.52 -15.08 22.92
CA ALA A 57 -8.38 -15.00 21.47
C ALA A 57 -8.30 -13.54 20.95
N GLN A 58 -9.03 -12.63 21.60
CA GLN A 58 -8.98 -11.20 21.28
C GLN A 58 -7.62 -10.57 21.64
N ALA A 59 -7.06 -10.91 22.80
CA ALA A 59 -5.74 -10.43 23.19
C ALA A 59 -4.68 -10.92 22.19
N ILE A 60 -4.68 -12.20 21.83
CA ILE A 60 -3.72 -12.73 20.86
C ILE A 60 -3.86 -12.10 19.46
N SER A 61 -5.08 -11.81 18.99
CA SER A 61 -5.30 -11.23 17.66
C SER A 61 -4.74 -9.81 17.51
N TRP A 62 -4.57 -9.08 18.62
CA TRP A 62 -3.90 -7.78 18.62
C TRP A 62 -2.45 -7.85 18.16
N ILE A 63 -1.77 -9.00 18.26
CA ILE A 63 -0.38 -9.14 17.78
C ILE A 63 -0.31 -8.89 16.26
N SER A 64 -1.14 -9.60 15.48
CA SER A 64 -1.19 -9.41 14.02
C SER A 64 -1.77 -8.04 13.64
N SER A 65 -2.83 -7.60 14.34
CA SER A 65 -3.48 -6.32 14.02
C SER A 65 -2.56 -5.13 14.28
N THR A 66 -1.81 -5.14 15.40
CA THR A 66 -0.81 -4.09 15.70
C THR A 66 0.34 -4.11 14.70
N GLY A 67 0.78 -5.29 14.23
CA GLY A 67 1.81 -5.39 13.19
C GLY A 67 1.40 -4.73 11.86
N LEU A 68 0.20 -5.02 11.37
CA LEU A 68 -0.33 -4.41 10.14
C LEU A 68 -0.56 -2.91 10.31
N ALA A 69 -1.13 -2.51 11.46
CA ALA A 69 -1.36 -1.11 11.78
C ALA A 69 -0.03 -0.35 11.85
N ALA A 70 0.98 -0.90 12.53
CA ALA A 70 2.30 -0.29 12.66
C ALA A 70 2.98 -0.17 11.29
N GLN A 71 2.90 -1.18 10.43
CA GLN A 71 3.40 -1.09 9.05
C GLN A 71 2.84 0.14 8.34
N GLN A 72 1.50 0.23 8.25
CA GLN A 72 0.83 1.30 7.51
C GLN A 72 1.05 2.67 8.17
N PHE A 73 1.04 2.72 9.50
CA PHE A 73 1.27 3.95 10.27
C PHE A 73 2.68 4.50 10.11
N PHE A 74 3.70 3.63 10.04
CA PHE A 74 5.10 4.04 9.86
C PHE A 74 5.54 4.15 8.39
N SER A 75 4.69 3.85 7.41
CA SER A 75 4.98 4.03 5.99
C SER A 75 5.40 5.45 5.58
N PRO A 76 4.76 6.55 6.06
CA PRO A 76 5.26 7.91 5.83
C PRO A 76 6.66 8.14 6.37
N LEU A 77 7.02 7.53 7.51
CA LEU A 77 8.36 7.64 8.07
C LEU A 77 9.38 7.02 7.12
N GLY A 78 9.07 5.87 6.53
CA GLY A 78 9.89 5.25 5.48
C GLY A 78 10.08 6.16 4.26
N ALA A 79 9.01 6.80 3.81
CA ALA A 79 9.05 7.77 2.72
C ALA A 79 9.91 9.01 3.05
N ALA A 80 9.73 9.58 4.24
CA ALA A 80 10.50 10.74 4.70
C ALA A 80 11.99 10.43 4.86
N LEU A 81 12.32 9.26 5.41
CA LEU A 81 13.70 8.81 5.54
C LEU A 81 14.35 8.60 4.17
N CYS A 82 13.63 8.09 3.18
CA CYS A 82 14.14 7.97 1.81
C CYS A 82 14.25 9.31 1.08
N ASN A 83 13.57 10.36 1.55
CA ASN A 83 13.78 11.70 1.05
C ASN A 83 15.02 12.37 1.67
N ALA A 84 15.37 12.00 2.91
CA ALA A 84 16.56 12.49 3.61
C ALA A 84 17.84 11.66 3.29
N TYR A 85 17.68 10.35 3.11
CA TYR A 85 18.72 9.34 2.91
C TYR A 85 18.41 8.47 1.68
N ASP A 86 19.36 7.66 1.24
CA ASP A 86 19.12 6.75 0.11
C ASP A 86 18.11 5.64 0.46
N ALA A 87 17.19 5.34 -0.46
CA ALA A 87 16.19 4.28 -0.30
C ALA A 87 16.81 2.90 0.00
N ARG A 88 18.00 2.63 -0.55
CA ARG A 88 18.80 1.44 -0.24
C ARG A 88 19.04 1.27 1.25
N LEU A 89 19.50 2.33 1.92
CA LEU A 89 19.83 2.27 3.35
C LEU A 89 18.57 2.07 4.18
N VAL A 90 17.50 2.80 3.85
CA VAL A 90 16.23 2.72 4.59
C VAL A 90 15.65 1.30 4.52
N VAL A 91 15.57 0.70 3.32
CA VAL A 91 15.07 -0.67 3.15
C VAL A 91 15.94 -1.69 3.89
N MET A 92 17.27 -1.56 3.83
CA MET A 92 18.18 -2.46 4.56
C MET A 92 17.98 -2.35 6.08
N THR A 93 17.88 -1.13 6.62
CA THR A 93 17.62 -0.93 8.05
C THR A 93 16.23 -1.44 8.46
N GLY A 94 15.21 -1.27 7.62
CA GLY A 94 13.88 -1.82 7.83
C GLY A 94 13.86 -3.34 7.85
N GLY A 95 14.58 -3.99 6.94
CA GLY A 95 14.75 -5.45 6.91
C GLY A 95 15.45 -5.98 8.15
N CYS A 96 16.50 -5.30 8.63
CA CYS A 96 17.17 -5.63 9.89
C CYS A 96 16.21 -5.50 11.08
N LEU A 97 15.42 -4.41 11.15
CA LEU A 97 14.44 -4.19 12.21
C LEU A 97 13.33 -5.25 12.18
N ALA A 98 12.83 -5.60 11.01
CA ALA A 98 11.82 -6.64 10.83
C ALA A 98 12.31 -8.02 11.27
N GLY A 99 13.54 -8.40 10.91
CA GLY A 99 14.15 -9.64 11.39
C GLY A 99 14.42 -9.62 12.89
N LEU A 100 14.98 -8.51 13.41
CA LEU A 100 15.27 -8.35 14.83
C LEU A 100 14.00 -8.42 15.69
N GLY A 101 12.90 -7.81 15.25
CA GLY A 101 11.62 -7.89 15.95
C GLY A 101 11.14 -9.32 16.12
N LEU A 102 11.20 -10.15 15.08
CA LEU A 102 10.84 -11.58 15.15
C LEU A 102 11.83 -12.39 16.00
N ILE A 103 13.13 -12.10 15.92
CA ILE A 103 14.15 -12.75 16.75
C ILE A 103 13.91 -12.44 18.23
N LEU A 104 13.66 -11.17 18.58
CA LEU A 104 13.35 -10.76 19.95
C LEU A 104 12.04 -11.38 20.44
N ALA A 105 11.06 -11.54 19.56
CA ALA A 105 9.81 -12.22 19.88
C ALA A 105 10.00 -13.68 20.29
N SER A 106 11.02 -14.38 19.77
CA SER A 106 11.34 -15.75 20.21
C SER A 106 11.65 -15.86 21.71
N GLN A 107 12.10 -14.76 22.32
CA GLN A 107 12.45 -14.66 23.74
C GLN A 107 11.30 -14.06 24.57
N ALA A 108 10.10 -13.90 24.00
CA ALA A 108 8.97 -13.32 24.70
C ALA A 108 8.55 -14.19 25.90
N THR A 109 8.33 -13.55 27.04
CA THR A 109 7.84 -14.18 28.28
C THR A 109 6.43 -13.73 28.64
N CYS A 110 5.96 -12.61 28.07
CA CYS A 110 4.62 -12.09 28.25
C CYS A 110 4.04 -11.58 26.92
N LEU A 111 2.73 -11.40 26.87
CA LEU A 111 2.03 -10.95 25.67
C LEU A 111 2.48 -9.55 25.21
N VAL A 112 2.82 -8.67 26.15
CA VAL A 112 3.33 -7.32 25.87
C VAL A 112 4.64 -7.37 25.09
N HIS A 113 5.52 -8.34 25.36
CA HIS A 113 6.73 -8.53 24.55
C HIS A 113 6.38 -8.81 23.09
N LEU A 114 5.36 -9.63 22.81
CA LEU A 114 4.93 -9.92 21.44
C LEU A 114 4.32 -8.70 20.75
N TYR A 115 3.52 -7.89 21.45
CA TYR A 115 3.01 -6.63 20.90
C TYR A 115 4.14 -5.66 20.54
N LEU A 116 5.15 -5.52 21.40
CA LEU A 116 6.27 -4.61 21.14
C LEU A 116 7.19 -5.13 20.03
N THR A 117 7.48 -6.43 20.01
CA THR A 117 8.47 -7.02 19.10
C THR A 117 7.87 -7.40 17.74
N MET A 118 6.85 -8.26 17.70
CA MET A 118 6.18 -8.67 16.46
C MET A 118 5.25 -7.59 15.93
N GLY A 119 4.56 -6.86 16.81
CA GLY A 119 3.68 -5.76 16.41
C GLY A 119 4.49 -4.53 16.00
N VAL A 120 5.03 -3.80 16.97
CA VAL A 120 5.61 -2.46 16.75
C VAL A 120 6.95 -2.50 16.04
N ILE A 121 7.95 -3.25 16.52
CA ILE A 121 9.30 -3.26 15.94
C ILE A 121 9.28 -3.87 14.54
N SER A 122 8.64 -5.03 14.37
CA SER A 122 8.56 -5.66 13.05
C SER A 122 7.69 -4.87 12.09
N GLY A 123 6.56 -4.33 12.56
CA GLY A 123 5.69 -3.44 11.78
C GLY A 123 6.40 -2.17 11.32
N LEU A 124 7.16 -1.49 12.18
CA LEU A 124 8.03 -0.38 11.79
C LEU A 124 9.01 -0.82 10.69
N GLY A 125 9.69 -1.95 10.88
CA GLY A 125 10.60 -2.50 9.88
C GLY A 125 9.93 -2.73 8.52
N TRP A 126 8.72 -3.30 8.51
CA TRP A 126 7.92 -3.51 7.30
C TRP A 126 7.47 -2.20 6.64
N GLY A 127 7.09 -1.18 7.42
CA GLY A 127 6.75 0.15 6.89
C GLY A 127 7.95 0.83 6.21
N LEU A 128 9.15 0.67 6.76
CA LEU A 128 10.41 1.17 6.17
C LEU A 128 10.83 0.40 4.90
N VAL A 129 10.27 -0.78 4.65
CA VAL A 129 10.59 -1.62 3.48
C VAL A 129 9.56 -1.40 2.38
N PHE A 130 8.27 -1.49 2.70
CA PHE A 130 7.21 -1.61 1.71
C PHE A 130 7.08 -0.37 0.83
N THR A 131 6.89 0.82 1.41
CA THR A 131 6.71 2.05 0.64
C THR A 131 7.94 2.39 -0.22
N PRO A 132 9.19 2.34 0.31
CA PRO A 132 10.36 2.64 -0.50
C PRO A 132 10.60 1.64 -1.63
N MET A 133 10.37 0.35 -1.41
CA MET A 133 10.51 -0.68 -2.46
C MET A 133 9.50 -0.46 -3.59
N VAL A 134 8.24 -0.22 -3.25
CA VAL A 134 7.17 0.08 -4.24
C VAL A 134 7.52 1.33 -5.04
N ALA A 135 7.89 2.42 -4.36
CA ALA A 135 8.28 3.67 -5.02
C ALA A 135 9.50 3.50 -5.93
N THR A 136 10.50 2.72 -5.50
CA THR A 136 11.73 2.45 -6.27
C THR A 136 11.42 1.66 -7.54
N VAL A 137 10.61 0.60 -7.45
CA VAL A 137 10.18 -0.16 -8.64
C VAL A 137 9.43 0.76 -9.60
N MET A 138 8.45 1.52 -9.11
CA MET A 138 7.67 2.43 -9.95
C MET A 138 8.51 3.53 -10.61
N ALA A 139 9.61 3.97 -9.98
CA ALA A 139 10.53 4.94 -10.57
C ALA A 139 11.38 4.35 -11.71
N ASN A 140 11.55 3.02 -11.76
CA ASN A 140 12.29 2.31 -12.81
C ASN A 140 11.40 1.83 -13.98
N PHE A 141 10.08 2.05 -13.88
CA PHE A 141 9.11 1.74 -14.92
C PHE A 141 8.35 3.00 -15.36
N THR A 142 8.17 3.21 -16.66
CA THR A 142 7.31 4.29 -17.17
C THR A 142 6.03 3.78 -17.79
N ARG A 143 6.14 2.73 -18.62
CA ARG A 143 4.99 2.11 -19.30
C ARG A 143 4.48 0.85 -18.63
N ARG A 144 5.32 0.16 -17.84
CA ARG A 144 4.99 -1.16 -17.28
C ARG A 144 4.80 -1.17 -15.75
N ARG A 145 4.31 -0.06 -15.18
CA ARG A 145 4.25 0.14 -13.73
C ARG A 145 3.27 -0.83 -13.08
N THR A 146 2.08 -1.00 -13.64
CA THR A 146 1.05 -1.84 -13.04
C THR A 146 1.36 -3.32 -13.19
N LEU A 147 1.95 -3.75 -14.31
CA LEU A 147 2.43 -5.13 -14.48
C LEU A 147 3.56 -5.45 -13.50
N ALA A 148 4.53 -4.55 -13.33
CA ALA A 148 5.63 -4.73 -12.39
C ALA A 148 5.12 -4.90 -10.95
N LEU A 149 4.18 -4.05 -10.52
CA LEU A 149 3.54 -4.17 -9.20
C LEU A 149 2.66 -5.41 -9.10
N GLY A 150 1.89 -5.73 -10.14
CA GLY A 150 1.03 -6.91 -10.20
C GLY A 150 1.84 -8.18 -9.99
N LEU A 151 2.92 -8.37 -10.75
CA LEU A 151 3.83 -9.52 -10.60
C LEU A 151 4.47 -9.57 -9.21
N ALA A 152 4.96 -8.44 -8.70
CA ALA A 152 5.59 -8.39 -7.39
C ALA A 152 4.61 -8.66 -6.24
N PHE A 153 3.34 -8.26 -6.37
CA PHE A 153 2.31 -8.47 -5.36
C PHE A 153 1.62 -9.83 -5.49
N SER A 154 1.65 -10.51 -6.65
CA SER A 154 1.22 -11.91 -6.78
C SER A 154 1.92 -12.84 -5.80
N SER A 155 3.12 -12.46 -5.35
CA SER A 155 3.89 -13.11 -4.30
C SER A 155 3.12 -13.27 -2.98
N ILE A 156 2.21 -12.33 -2.66
CA ILE A 156 1.49 -12.32 -1.37
C ILE A 156 0.54 -13.52 -1.28
N GLY A 157 -0.13 -13.89 -2.38
CA GLY A 157 -0.96 -15.09 -2.42
C GLY A 157 -0.12 -16.37 -2.37
N LEU A 158 0.94 -16.42 -3.18
CA LEU A 158 1.82 -17.60 -3.26
C LEU A 158 2.55 -17.89 -1.95
N SER A 159 3.02 -16.85 -1.27
CA SER A 159 3.71 -16.98 0.02
C SER A 159 2.78 -17.50 1.11
N SER A 160 1.51 -17.08 1.18
CA SER A 160 0.57 -17.66 2.16
C SER A 160 0.35 -19.16 1.96
N PHE A 161 0.28 -19.63 0.70
CA PHE A 161 0.17 -21.06 0.42
C PHE A 161 1.45 -21.85 0.81
N ALA A 162 2.63 -21.28 0.58
CA ALA A 162 3.90 -21.93 0.88
C ALA A 162 4.28 -21.85 2.37
N PHE A 163 4.03 -20.72 3.02
CA PHE A 163 4.43 -20.46 4.40
C PHE A 163 3.54 -21.15 5.42
N ASN A 164 2.25 -21.35 5.14
CA ASN A 164 1.37 -22.05 6.07
C ASN A 164 1.90 -23.46 6.45
N PRO A 165 2.14 -24.39 5.50
CA PRO A 165 2.70 -25.70 5.84
C PRO A 165 4.12 -25.63 6.40
N LEU A 166 4.93 -24.67 5.94
CA LEU A 166 6.28 -24.45 6.45
C LEU A 166 6.24 -24.07 7.94
N PHE A 167 5.38 -23.14 8.33
CA PHE A 167 5.30 -22.63 9.70
C PHE A 167 4.73 -23.71 10.63
N GLN A 168 3.73 -24.45 10.18
CA GLN A 168 3.22 -25.59 10.93
C GLN A 168 4.35 -26.59 11.22
N LEU A 169 5.14 -26.96 10.21
CA LEU A 169 6.30 -27.85 10.39
C LEU A 169 7.36 -27.26 11.33
N LEU A 170 7.61 -25.95 11.27
CA LEU A 170 8.55 -25.27 12.16
C LEU A 170 8.05 -25.27 13.61
N VAL A 171 6.77 -25.02 13.83
CA VAL A 171 6.13 -25.05 15.16
C VAL A 171 6.17 -26.46 15.73
N GLU A 172 5.82 -27.48 14.94
CA GLU A 172 5.86 -28.87 15.39
C GLU A 172 7.27 -29.35 15.77
N LYS A 173 8.31 -28.94 15.03
CA LYS A 173 9.69 -29.39 15.27
C LYS A 173 10.46 -28.55 16.29
N TYR A 174 10.23 -27.24 16.32
CA TYR A 174 11.05 -26.28 17.07
C TYR A 174 10.26 -25.45 18.09
N ALA A 175 8.97 -25.75 18.27
CA ALA A 175 8.01 -24.92 18.99
C ALA A 175 7.90 -23.51 18.40
N TRP A 176 6.97 -22.70 18.92
CA TRP A 176 6.77 -21.34 18.45
C TRP A 176 8.03 -20.45 18.62
N ARG A 177 8.84 -20.68 19.65
CA ARG A 177 10.08 -19.92 19.90
C ARG A 177 11.12 -20.14 18.82
N GLY A 178 11.45 -21.40 18.53
CA GLY A 178 12.43 -21.74 17.49
C GLY A 178 11.92 -21.37 16.11
N ALA A 179 10.62 -21.52 15.86
CA ALA A 179 10.00 -21.07 14.63
C ALA A 179 10.16 -19.54 14.44
N LEU A 180 9.83 -18.71 15.43
CA LEU A 180 10.01 -17.25 15.33
C LEU A 180 11.47 -16.83 15.09
N LEU A 181 12.43 -17.54 15.70
CA LEU A 181 13.85 -17.30 15.47
C LEU A 181 14.24 -17.55 14.00
N ILE A 182 13.79 -18.68 13.43
CA ILE A 182 14.01 -19.03 12.02
C ILE A 182 13.32 -18.04 11.09
N LEU A 183 12.08 -17.63 11.41
CA LEU A 183 11.34 -16.63 10.64
C LEU A 183 12.00 -15.25 10.69
N GLY A 184 12.61 -14.88 11.81
CA GLY A 184 13.44 -13.68 11.91
C GLY A 184 14.66 -13.75 11.00
N GLY A 185 15.36 -14.89 10.97
CA GLY A 185 16.43 -15.16 10.00
C GLY A 185 15.96 -15.09 8.55
N LEU A 186 14.77 -15.61 8.25
CA LEU A 186 14.16 -15.52 6.93
C LEU A 186 13.85 -14.06 6.56
N SER A 187 13.28 -13.28 7.49
CA SER A 187 12.97 -11.86 7.34
C SER A 187 14.21 -10.99 7.08
N LEU A 188 15.38 -11.36 7.63
CA LEU A 188 16.66 -10.70 7.32
C LEU A 188 17.05 -10.79 5.83
N ASN A 189 16.46 -11.70 5.04
CA ASN A 189 16.66 -11.73 3.58
C ASN A 189 16.03 -10.52 2.85
N ILE A 190 15.30 -9.66 3.55
CA ILE A 190 14.92 -8.34 3.02
C ILE A 190 16.15 -7.44 2.84
N VAL A 191 17.21 -7.61 3.64
CA VAL A 191 18.43 -6.81 3.57
C VAL A 191 19.14 -6.93 2.21
N PRO A 192 19.44 -8.14 1.68
CA PRO A 192 20.00 -8.26 0.34
C PRO A 192 19.03 -7.75 -0.74
N CYS A 193 17.70 -7.86 -0.55
CA CYS A 193 16.72 -7.25 -1.47
C CYS A 193 16.88 -5.72 -1.53
N GLY A 194 17.05 -5.07 -0.38
CA GLY A 194 17.34 -3.63 -0.29
C GLY A 194 18.70 -3.27 -0.90
N ALA A 195 19.71 -4.14 -0.77
CA ALA A 195 21.04 -3.92 -1.34
C ALA A 195 21.04 -3.87 -2.88
N LEU A 196 20.04 -4.47 -3.55
CA LEU A 196 19.85 -4.40 -5.00
C LEU A 196 19.36 -3.03 -5.49
N ILE A 197 18.87 -2.16 -4.59
CA ILE A 197 18.49 -0.78 -4.93
C ILE A 197 19.75 0.00 -5.31
N ARG A 198 19.77 0.53 -6.54
CA ARG A 198 20.83 1.42 -6.99
C ARG A 198 20.61 2.82 -6.40
N PRO A 199 21.59 3.42 -5.71
CA PRO A 199 21.48 4.79 -5.22
C PRO A 199 21.24 5.73 -6.40
N GLN A 200 20.15 6.49 -6.38
CA GLN A 200 19.94 7.55 -7.35
C GLN A 200 20.80 8.74 -6.95
N GLN A 201 21.69 9.21 -7.84
CA GLN A 201 22.34 10.51 -7.68
C GLN A 201 21.29 11.62 -7.75
N ARG A 202 20.60 11.91 -6.64
CA ARG A 202 19.90 13.18 -6.50
C ARG A 202 20.97 14.26 -6.49
N SER A 203 20.95 15.13 -7.50
CA SER A 203 21.69 16.39 -7.47
C SER A 203 21.19 17.14 -6.24
N LYS A 204 21.91 17.01 -5.12
CA LYS A 204 21.70 17.84 -3.94
C LYS A 204 22.08 19.23 -4.41
N ALA A 205 21.10 20.01 -4.87
CA ALA A 205 21.28 21.45 -4.92
C ALA A 205 21.78 21.83 -3.52
N PRO A 206 22.96 22.46 -3.41
CA PRO A 206 23.54 22.75 -2.11
C PRO A 206 22.50 23.59 -1.37
N ALA A 207 21.96 23.04 -0.29
CA ALA A 207 21.20 23.83 0.65
C ALA A 207 22.11 24.99 1.01
N LYS A 208 21.74 26.22 0.60
CA LYS A 208 22.41 27.42 1.08
C LYS A 208 22.43 27.28 2.60
N VAL A 209 23.64 27.16 3.13
CA VAL A 209 23.88 27.11 4.57
C VAL A 209 23.63 28.52 5.07
N ASP A 210 22.36 28.85 5.25
CA ASP A 210 22.01 30.01 6.06
C ASP A 210 22.39 29.69 7.50
N SER A 211 23.07 30.65 8.09
CA SER A 211 23.85 30.58 9.31
C SER A 211 23.10 30.01 10.51
N VAL A 212 23.91 29.42 11.40
CA VAL A 212 23.59 28.82 12.70
C VAL A 212 22.55 29.64 13.47
N SER A 213 21.28 29.29 13.30
CA SER A 213 20.18 29.70 14.17
C SER A 213 19.62 28.43 14.81
N ARG A 214 19.40 28.46 16.13
CA ARG A 214 18.87 27.32 16.89
C ARG A 214 17.61 26.80 16.19
N PRO A 215 17.46 25.49 15.94
CA PRO A 215 16.26 24.98 15.29
C PRO A 215 15.06 25.30 16.18
N SER A 216 14.25 26.28 15.76
CA SER A 216 12.95 26.52 16.36
C SER A 216 12.07 25.30 16.09
N CYS A 217 11.18 24.95 17.02
CA CYS A 217 10.22 23.86 16.83
C CYS A 217 9.47 23.99 15.48
N ALA A 218 9.18 25.24 15.07
CA ALA A 218 8.57 25.54 13.78
C ALA A 218 9.46 25.17 12.57
N SER A 219 10.79 25.33 12.65
CA SER A 219 11.70 24.98 11.54
C SER A 219 11.88 23.47 11.40
N VAL A 220 11.87 22.73 12.52
CA VAL A 220 11.89 21.27 12.53
C VAL A 220 10.58 20.73 11.96
N MET A 221 9.44 21.27 12.40
CA MET A 221 8.12 20.88 11.91
C MET A 221 7.95 21.18 10.42
N HIS A 222 8.46 22.31 9.93
CA HIS A 222 8.48 22.62 8.49
C HIS A 222 9.34 21.64 7.70
N ARG A 223 10.50 21.26 8.22
CA ARG A 223 11.40 20.28 7.59
C ARG A 223 10.77 18.88 7.54
N VAL A 224 10.15 18.43 8.64
CA VAL A 224 9.42 17.16 8.71
C VAL A 224 8.21 17.17 7.76
N SER A 225 7.44 18.25 7.75
CA SER A 225 6.31 18.44 6.84
C SER A 225 6.73 18.37 5.37
N SER A 226 7.88 18.95 5.03
CA SER A 226 8.44 18.87 3.68
C SER A 226 8.91 17.46 3.31
N TYR A 227 9.51 16.70 4.23
CA TYR A 227 9.96 15.32 3.94
C TYR A 227 8.80 14.34 3.83
N LEU A 228 7.75 14.53 4.64
CA LEU A 228 6.51 13.75 4.61
C LEU A 228 5.55 14.17 3.50
N GLU A 229 5.82 15.28 2.81
CA GLU A 229 4.94 15.86 1.79
C GLU A 229 3.50 16.13 2.32
N LEU A 230 3.37 16.62 3.57
CA LEU A 230 2.06 16.89 4.19
C LEU A 230 1.22 17.92 3.43
N SER A 231 1.83 18.70 2.55
CA SER A 231 1.14 19.59 1.60
C SER A 231 0.15 18.85 0.70
N LEU A 232 0.39 17.57 0.40
CA LEU A 232 -0.54 16.71 -0.34
C LEU A 232 -1.90 16.59 0.36
N LEU A 233 -1.94 16.64 1.70
CA LEU A 233 -3.17 16.63 2.49
C LEU A 233 -4.00 17.91 2.33
N PHE A 234 -3.57 18.87 1.54
CA PHE A 234 -4.38 20.05 1.22
C PHE A 234 -4.68 20.16 -0.28
N GLU A 235 -4.17 19.22 -1.08
CA GLU A 235 -4.42 19.14 -2.51
C GLU A 235 -5.70 18.34 -2.76
N ARG A 236 -6.71 19.01 -3.33
CA ARG A 236 -8.03 18.41 -3.61
C ARG A 236 -7.95 17.07 -4.36
N PRO A 237 -7.15 16.92 -5.45
CA PRO A 237 -7.07 15.64 -6.16
C PRO A 237 -6.54 14.51 -5.28
N TYR A 238 -5.55 14.79 -4.44
CA TYR A 238 -4.92 13.78 -3.58
C TYR A 238 -5.83 13.35 -2.43
N ILE A 239 -6.49 14.30 -1.74
CA ILE A 239 -7.46 13.97 -0.69
C ILE A 239 -8.64 13.18 -1.26
N THR A 240 -9.22 13.62 -2.37
CA THR A 240 -10.39 12.94 -2.97
C THR A 240 -10.04 11.49 -3.32
N TYR A 241 -8.86 11.28 -3.93
CA TYR A 241 -8.37 9.95 -4.24
C TYR A 241 -8.16 9.11 -2.97
N THR A 242 -7.45 9.65 -1.99
CA THR A 242 -7.12 8.96 -0.73
C THR A 242 -8.39 8.59 0.04
N LEU A 243 -9.38 9.49 0.11
CA LEU A 243 -10.68 9.21 0.72
C LEU A 243 -11.43 8.09 -0.01
N GLY A 244 -11.42 8.10 -1.35
CA GLY A 244 -12.02 7.04 -2.16
C GLY A 244 -11.39 5.66 -1.90
N ILE A 245 -10.05 5.59 -1.83
CA ILE A 245 -9.31 4.37 -1.50
C ILE A 245 -9.53 3.93 -0.05
N THR A 246 -9.66 4.87 0.87
CA THR A 246 -9.95 4.59 2.28
C THR A 246 -11.33 3.93 2.43
N LEU A 247 -12.36 4.50 1.79
CA LEU A 247 -13.70 3.91 1.76
C LEU A 247 -13.67 2.50 1.17
N LEU A 248 -12.95 2.30 0.06
CA LEU A 248 -12.75 0.98 -0.50
C LEU A 248 -12.14 -0.01 0.50
N ASN A 249 -11.09 0.39 1.22
CA ASN A 249 -10.36 -0.51 2.13
C ASN A 249 -11.23 -1.00 3.29
N VAL A 250 -12.22 -0.21 3.73
CA VAL A 250 -13.20 -0.65 4.75
C VAL A 250 -13.95 -1.90 4.29
N GLY A 251 -14.39 -1.94 3.03
CA GLY A 251 -15.14 -3.08 2.49
C GLY A 251 -14.24 -4.20 1.95
N TYR A 252 -13.04 -3.87 1.47
CA TYR A 252 -12.13 -4.79 0.77
C TYR A 252 -11.76 -6.03 1.61
N PHE A 253 -11.46 -5.85 2.90
CA PHE A 253 -11.01 -6.94 3.75
C PHE A 253 -12.13 -7.87 4.24
N VAL A 254 -13.39 -7.44 4.24
CA VAL A 254 -14.50 -8.17 4.87
C VAL A 254 -14.65 -9.62 4.32
N PRO A 255 -14.66 -9.87 2.99
CA PRO A 255 -14.73 -11.23 2.48
C PRO A 255 -13.51 -12.08 2.81
N TYR A 256 -12.31 -11.50 2.87
CA TYR A 256 -11.11 -12.24 3.26
C TYR A 256 -11.16 -12.79 4.68
N PHE A 257 -11.94 -12.17 5.58
CA PHE A 257 -12.07 -12.66 6.96
C PHE A 257 -13.35 -13.46 7.18
N HIS A 258 -14.46 -13.10 6.54
CA HIS A 258 -15.78 -13.65 6.86
C HIS A 258 -16.35 -14.63 5.83
N LEU A 259 -15.72 -14.82 4.65
CA LEU A 259 -16.25 -15.69 3.60
C LEU A 259 -16.36 -17.16 4.03
N VAL A 260 -15.35 -17.69 4.73
CA VAL A 260 -15.39 -19.06 5.27
C VAL A 260 -16.51 -19.19 6.31
N ALA A 261 -16.58 -18.24 7.26
CA ALA A 261 -17.59 -18.24 8.30
C ALA A 261 -19.03 -18.12 7.73
N HIS A 262 -19.21 -17.30 6.70
CA HIS A 262 -20.46 -17.19 5.97
C HIS A 262 -20.84 -18.50 5.26
N SER A 263 -19.89 -19.12 4.57
CA SER A 263 -20.10 -20.40 3.87
C SER A 263 -20.53 -21.50 4.84
N ARG A 264 -19.94 -21.54 6.04
CA ARG A 264 -20.32 -22.46 7.12
C ARG A 264 -21.71 -22.17 7.65
N HIS A 265 -22.03 -20.88 7.87
CA HIS A 265 -23.35 -20.46 8.32
C HIS A 265 -24.45 -20.74 7.28
N ALA A 266 -24.10 -20.76 5.99
CA ALA A 266 -25.00 -21.15 4.91
C ALA A 266 -25.24 -22.68 4.83
N GLY A 267 -24.58 -23.48 5.68
CA GLY A 267 -24.75 -24.93 5.74
C GLY A 267 -23.76 -25.75 4.91
N PHE A 268 -22.74 -25.12 4.31
CA PHE A 268 -21.73 -25.84 3.54
C PHE A 268 -20.70 -26.54 4.44
N SER A 269 -20.08 -27.60 3.90
CA SER A 269 -19.05 -28.35 4.64
C SER A 269 -17.80 -27.52 4.91
N GLU A 270 -17.00 -27.93 5.89
CA GLU A 270 -15.71 -27.30 6.23
C GLU A 270 -14.79 -27.24 5.01
N TYR A 271 -14.74 -28.35 4.28
CA TYR A 271 -13.94 -28.46 3.06
C TYR A 271 -14.45 -27.51 1.96
N GLN A 272 -15.76 -27.44 1.75
CA GLN A 272 -16.37 -26.54 0.78
C GLN A 272 -16.08 -25.07 1.10
N ALA A 273 -16.20 -24.68 2.36
CA ALA A 273 -15.95 -23.32 2.83
C ALA A 273 -14.46 -22.92 2.67
N ALA A 274 -13.54 -23.80 3.05
CA ALA A 274 -12.10 -23.58 2.88
C ALA A 274 -11.69 -23.51 1.40
N PHE A 275 -12.29 -24.35 0.55
CA PHE A 275 -11.99 -24.38 -0.87
C PHE A 275 -12.44 -23.10 -1.59
N VAL A 276 -13.61 -22.54 -1.24
CA VAL A 276 -14.09 -21.25 -1.80
C VAL A 276 -13.10 -20.11 -1.54
N MET A 277 -12.59 -20.00 -0.32
CA MET A 277 -11.59 -18.98 0.02
C MET A 277 -10.26 -19.20 -0.71
N SER A 278 -9.81 -20.46 -0.81
CA SER A 278 -8.59 -20.81 -1.55
C SER A 278 -8.71 -20.48 -3.04
N ALA A 279 -9.88 -20.77 -3.64
CA ALA A 279 -10.18 -20.46 -5.03
C ALA A 279 -10.20 -18.95 -5.28
N ALA A 280 -10.82 -18.16 -4.39
CA ALA A 280 -10.78 -16.70 -4.46
C ALA A 280 -9.34 -16.15 -4.35
N GLY A 281 -8.50 -16.76 -3.49
CA GLY A 281 -7.08 -16.41 -3.39
C GLY A 281 -6.29 -16.72 -4.67
N ALA A 282 -6.58 -17.84 -5.34
CA ALA A 282 -5.96 -18.17 -6.61
C ALA A 282 -6.38 -17.21 -7.73
N SER A 283 -7.66 -16.85 -7.80
CA SER A 283 -8.14 -15.88 -8.79
C SER A 283 -7.64 -14.46 -8.52
N ASP A 284 -7.39 -14.07 -7.26
CA ASP A 284 -6.72 -12.82 -6.89
C ASP A 284 -5.30 -12.72 -7.49
N ILE A 285 -4.50 -13.79 -7.39
CA ILE A 285 -3.16 -13.83 -7.99
C ILE A 285 -3.23 -13.60 -9.51
N LEU A 286 -4.19 -14.26 -10.18
CA LEU A 286 -4.41 -14.10 -11.62
C LEU A 286 -4.88 -12.68 -11.97
N GLY A 287 -5.80 -12.13 -11.18
CA GLY A 287 -6.32 -10.78 -11.31
C GLY A 287 -5.20 -9.74 -11.26
N ARG A 288 -4.21 -9.91 -10.38
CA ARG A 288 -3.06 -8.99 -10.28
C ARG A 288 -2.27 -8.92 -11.58
N VAL A 289 -1.89 -10.08 -12.12
CA VAL A 289 -1.08 -10.16 -13.34
C VAL A 289 -1.88 -9.72 -14.56
N ALA A 290 -3.12 -10.21 -14.70
CA ALA A 290 -3.98 -9.90 -15.84
C ALA A 290 -4.34 -8.41 -15.90
N SER A 291 -4.75 -7.82 -14.78
CA SER A 291 -5.06 -6.39 -14.70
C SER A 291 -3.82 -5.53 -14.89
N GLY A 292 -2.68 -5.93 -14.30
CA GLY A 292 -1.40 -5.24 -14.51
C GLY A 292 -1.02 -5.18 -15.99
N TRP A 293 -1.06 -6.32 -16.68
CA TRP A 293 -0.81 -6.38 -18.11
C TRP A 293 -1.83 -5.57 -18.92
N PHE A 294 -3.12 -5.71 -18.62
CA PHE A 294 -4.20 -5.03 -19.34
C PHE A 294 -4.15 -3.50 -19.19
N SER A 295 -3.81 -3.00 -18.00
CA SER A 295 -3.69 -1.57 -17.73
C SER A 295 -2.49 -0.93 -18.42
N ASP A 296 -1.40 -1.68 -18.58
CA ASP A 296 -0.21 -1.21 -19.31
C ASP A 296 -0.37 -1.23 -20.85
N LEU A 297 -1.47 -1.77 -21.40
CA LEU A 297 -1.79 -1.64 -22.84
C LEU A 297 -2.09 -0.19 -23.25
N GLY A 298 -2.41 0.68 -22.30
CA GLY A 298 -2.62 2.12 -22.53
C GLY A 298 -3.92 2.47 -23.26
N HIS A 299 -4.82 1.50 -23.48
CA HIS A 299 -6.13 1.74 -24.12
C HIS A 299 -7.12 2.47 -23.20
N PHE A 300 -6.97 2.33 -21.88
CA PHE A 300 -7.86 2.90 -20.89
C PHE A 300 -7.05 3.67 -19.86
N ARG A 301 -7.60 4.77 -19.36
CA ARG A 301 -6.98 5.50 -18.25
C ARG A 301 -7.01 4.63 -16.99
N LEU A 302 -5.90 4.63 -16.26
CA LEU A 302 -5.73 3.82 -15.05
C LEU A 302 -6.83 4.09 -14.01
N ILE A 303 -7.28 5.33 -13.87
CA ILE A 303 -8.35 5.69 -12.94
C ILE A 303 -9.70 5.05 -13.33
N HIS A 304 -10.00 4.91 -14.62
CA HIS A 304 -11.22 4.25 -15.10
C HIS A 304 -11.15 2.75 -14.91
N LEU A 305 -9.99 2.13 -15.17
CA LEU A 305 -9.77 0.73 -14.87
C LEU A 305 -9.91 0.44 -13.39
N LEU A 306 -9.34 1.29 -12.55
CA LEU A 306 -9.51 1.21 -11.10
C LEU A 306 -11.00 1.25 -10.74
N SER A 307 -11.73 2.29 -11.17
CA SER A 307 -13.17 2.43 -10.92
C SER A 307 -14.02 1.26 -11.43
N MET A 308 -13.61 0.63 -12.53
CA MET A 308 -14.29 -0.54 -13.07
C MET A 308 -14.09 -1.76 -12.15
N TRP A 309 -12.85 -2.05 -11.76
CA TRP A 309 -12.54 -3.17 -10.87
C TRP A 309 -13.15 -2.97 -9.47
N THR A 310 -13.14 -1.75 -8.94
CA THR A 310 -13.73 -1.40 -7.64
C THR A 310 -15.25 -1.62 -7.65
N THR A 311 -15.92 -1.19 -8.72
CA THR A 311 -17.39 -1.32 -8.87
C THR A 311 -17.78 -2.78 -9.01
N LEU A 312 -17.11 -3.54 -9.90
CA LEU A 312 -17.35 -4.97 -10.06
C LEU A 312 -17.08 -5.72 -8.75
N GLY A 313 -15.97 -5.42 -8.08
CA GLY A 313 -15.66 -5.97 -6.77
C GLY A 313 -16.77 -5.71 -5.75
N GLY A 314 -17.26 -4.47 -5.65
CA GLY A 314 -18.36 -4.11 -4.76
C GLY A 314 -19.65 -4.86 -5.07
N VAL A 315 -20.02 -4.98 -6.34
CA VAL A 315 -21.19 -5.74 -6.79
C VAL A 315 -21.05 -7.23 -6.45
N PHE A 316 -19.89 -7.85 -6.72
CA PHE A 316 -19.70 -9.26 -6.39
C PHE A 316 -19.72 -9.52 -4.89
N ILE A 317 -19.21 -8.61 -4.05
CA ILE A 317 -19.37 -8.70 -2.59
C ILE A 317 -20.86 -8.70 -2.21
N MET A 318 -21.66 -7.80 -2.76
CA MET A 318 -23.11 -7.74 -2.48
C MET A 318 -23.87 -8.99 -2.96
N LEU A 319 -23.35 -9.69 -3.97
CA LEU A 319 -23.95 -10.91 -4.49
C LEU A 319 -23.58 -12.16 -3.68
N LEU A 320 -22.53 -12.13 -2.86
CA LEU A 320 -22.12 -13.27 -2.02
C LEU A 320 -23.28 -13.81 -1.17
N PRO A 321 -24.05 -12.98 -0.42
CA PRO A 321 -25.21 -13.46 0.33
C PRO A 321 -26.30 -14.13 -0.51
N VAL A 322 -26.51 -13.70 -1.76
CA VAL A 322 -27.55 -14.24 -2.65
C VAL A 322 -27.30 -15.72 -2.97
N SER A 323 -26.02 -16.12 -3.06
CA SER A 323 -25.65 -17.52 -3.24
C SER A 323 -26.03 -18.41 -2.05
N SER A 324 -26.03 -17.86 -0.83
CA SER A 324 -26.47 -18.56 0.38
C SER A 324 -28.00 -18.71 0.44
N LEU A 325 -28.75 -17.69 0.02
CA LEU A 325 -30.21 -17.73 -0.06
C LEU A 325 -30.73 -18.76 -1.07
N SER A 326 -29.96 -18.98 -2.14
CA SER A 326 -30.26 -19.97 -3.17
C SER A 326 -29.72 -21.37 -2.85
N GLY A 327 -28.95 -21.53 -1.77
CA GLY A 327 -28.33 -22.81 -1.37
C GLY A 327 -27.32 -23.37 -2.40
N SER A 328 -26.86 -22.54 -3.34
CA SER A 328 -26.08 -23.00 -4.49
C SER A 328 -24.58 -22.80 -4.28
N TYR A 329 -23.86 -23.91 -4.03
CA TYR A 329 -22.40 -23.90 -3.90
C TYR A 329 -21.71 -23.39 -5.18
N SER A 330 -22.21 -23.77 -6.35
CA SER A 330 -21.66 -23.33 -7.63
C SER A 330 -21.77 -21.82 -7.81
N ALA A 331 -22.89 -21.21 -7.39
CA ALA A 331 -23.05 -19.76 -7.43
C ALA A 331 -22.07 -19.06 -6.49
N LEU A 332 -21.92 -19.58 -5.26
CA LEU A 332 -20.96 -19.05 -4.28
C LEU A 332 -19.53 -19.12 -4.82
N MET A 333 -19.16 -20.25 -5.42
CA MET A 333 -17.83 -20.45 -6.02
C MET A 333 -17.56 -19.46 -7.15
N VAL A 334 -18.50 -19.32 -8.10
CA VAL A 334 -18.35 -18.40 -9.23
C VAL A 334 -18.23 -16.95 -8.76
N ILE A 335 -19.09 -16.51 -7.84
CA ILE A 335 -19.03 -15.14 -7.31
C ILE A 335 -17.73 -14.91 -6.53
N SER A 336 -17.26 -15.90 -5.77
CA SER A 336 -16.00 -15.79 -5.02
C SER A 336 -14.78 -15.73 -5.94
N LEU A 337 -14.77 -16.48 -7.05
CA LEU A 337 -13.74 -16.41 -8.07
C LEU A 337 -13.71 -15.03 -8.75
N LEU A 338 -14.88 -14.50 -9.11
CA LEU A 338 -15.03 -13.18 -9.72
C LEU A 338 -14.59 -12.06 -8.77
N TYR A 339 -15.02 -12.12 -7.50
CA TYR A 339 -14.55 -11.20 -6.47
C TYR A 339 -13.04 -11.28 -6.28
N GLY A 340 -12.47 -12.48 -6.15
CA GLY A 340 -11.03 -12.68 -6.01
C GLY A 340 -10.27 -12.04 -7.17
N PHE A 341 -10.70 -12.27 -8.41
CA PHE A 341 -10.11 -11.64 -9.60
C PHE A 341 -10.17 -10.10 -9.53
N CYS A 342 -11.33 -9.51 -9.22
CA CYS A 342 -11.46 -8.06 -9.09
C CYS A 342 -10.62 -7.49 -7.94
N SER A 343 -10.52 -8.23 -6.84
CA SER A 343 -9.72 -7.88 -5.66
C SER A 343 -8.24 -7.78 -6.01
N GLY A 344 -7.71 -8.74 -6.76
CA GLY A 344 -6.32 -8.71 -7.22
C GLY A 344 -6.09 -7.67 -8.32
N ALA A 345 -7.05 -7.54 -9.23
CA ALA A 345 -7.02 -6.57 -10.31
C ALA A 345 -6.94 -5.12 -9.80
N LEU A 346 -7.68 -4.83 -8.73
CA LEU A 346 -7.66 -3.57 -7.99
C LEU A 346 -6.26 -3.29 -7.40
N THR A 347 -5.71 -4.22 -6.61
CA THR A 347 -4.46 -3.99 -5.85
C THR A 347 -3.29 -3.59 -6.74
N SER A 348 -3.28 -4.08 -7.99
CA SER A 348 -2.21 -3.77 -8.96
C SER A 348 -2.28 -2.34 -9.51
N VAL A 349 -3.47 -1.74 -9.50
CA VAL A 349 -3.73 -0.42 -10.10
C VAL A 349 -3.67 0.70 -9.06
N VAL A 350 -4.09 0.45 -7.81
CA VAL A 350 -4.17 1.48 -6.74
C VAL A 350 -2.88 2.29 -6.64
N PHE A 351 -1.75 1.67 -6.36
CA PHE A 351 -0.49 2.41 -6.18
C PHE A 351 0.01 3.06 -7.47
N ALA A 352 -0.33 2.52 -8.64
CA ALA A 352 0.05 3.06 -9.94
C ALA A 352 -0.66 4.37 -10.31
N VAL A 353 -1.82 4.65 -9.72
CA VAL A 353 -2.56 5.90 -9.92
C VAL A 353 -1.91 7.07 -9.17
N VAL A 354 -1.28 6.83 -8.01
CA VAL A 354 -0.67 7.87 -7.16
C VAL A 354 0.26 8.82 -7.93
N PRO A 355 1.28 8.36 -8.68
CA PRO A 355 2.16 9.26 -9.44
C PRO A 355 1.46 10.06 -10.53
N MET A 356 0.30 9.60 -11.03
CA MET A 356 -0.51 10.35 -11.99
C MET A 356 -1.19 11.56 -11.34
N ILE A 357 -1.43 11.50 -10.03
CA ILE A 357 -2.09 12.56 -9.25
C ILE A 357 -1.06 13.52 -8.66
N VAL A 358 0.02 13.01 -8.08
CA VAL A 358 0.99 13.83 -7.31
C VAL A 358 2.29 14.13 -8.06
N GLY A 359 2.51 13.47 -9.21
CA GLY A 359 3.78 13.52 -9.94
C GLY A 359 4.82 12.53 -9.40
N VAL A 360 5.79 12.16 -10.25
CA VAL A 360 6.83 11.17 -9.91
C VAL A 360 7.76 11.65 -8.78
N GLU A 361 7.99 12.96 -8.69
CA GLU A 361 8.89 13.54 -7.67
C GLU A 361 8.38 13.36 -6.24
N ARG A 362 7.06 13.51 -6.05
CA ARG A 362 6.38 13.45 -4.74
C ARG A 362 5.74 12.10 -4.47
N MET A 363 5.86 11.15 -5.41
CA MET A 363 5.27 9.82 -5.36
C MET A 363 5.58 9.08 -4.06
N MET A 364 6.83 9.14 -3.60
CA MET A 364 7.26 8.43 -2.39
C MET A 364 6.51 8.93 -1.13
N GLY A 365 6.42 10.26 -0.95
CA GLY A 365 5.65 10.85 0.15
C GLY A 365 4.15 10.57 0.04
N GLY A 366 3.59 10.67 -1.18
CA GLY A 366 2.19 10.33 -1.45
C GLY A 366 1.86 8.86 -1.14
N LEU A 367 2.71 7.91 -1.53
CA LEU A 367 2.48 6.49 -1.20
C LEU A 367 2.52 6.25 0.32
N GLY A 368 3.41 6.93 1.04
CA GLY A 368 3.48 6.83 2.50
C GLY A 368 2.24 7.37 3.19
N LEU A 369 1.81 8.59 2.83
CA LEU A 369 0.60 9.22 3.39
C LEU A 369 -0.68 8.46 3.05
N LEU A 370 -0.77 7.90 1.83
CA LEU A 370 -1.89 7.06 1.42
C LEU A 370 -2.04 5.89 2.39
N GLN A 371 -0.95 5.16 2.65
CA GLN A 371 -0.96 4.00 3.56
C GLN A 371 -1.31 4.36 4.99
N LEU A 372 -0.80 5.50 5.51
CA LEU A 372 -1.18 5.99 6.84
C LEU A 372 -2.70 6.16 6.96
N ILE A 373 -3.32 6.77 5.95
CA ILE A 373 -4.76 7.03 5.97
C ILE A 373 -5.54 5.72 5.76
N GLU A 374 -5.06 4.82 4.90
CA GLU A 374 -5.64 3.48 4.72
C GLU A 374 -5.60 2.63 6.00
N SER A 375 -4.61 2.85 6.88
CA SER A 375 -4.51 2.14 8.16
C SER A 375 -5.79 2.26 8.99
N GLY A 376 -6.43 3.44 9.00
CA GLY A 376 -7.67 3.67 9.74
C GLY A 376 -8.84 2.83 9.21
N ALA A 377 -8.94 2.69 7.90
CA ALA A 377 -10.00 1.92 7.26
C ALA A 377 -9.90 0.42 7.54
N GLY A 378 -8.69 -0.14 7.48
CA GLY A 378 -8.45 -1.56 7.74
C GLY A 378 -8.82 -1.97 9.18
N LEU A 379 -8.59 -1.09 10.15
CA LEU A 379 -8.96 -1.32 11.55
C LEU A 379 -10.47 -1.28 11.79
N LEU A 380 -11.22 -0.50 11.00
CA LEU A 380 -12.66 -0.31 11.19
C LEU A 380 -13.50 -1.33 10.43
N GLY A 381 -13.04 -1.81 9.27
CA GLY A 381 -13.85 -2.65 8.37
C GLY A 381 -14.26 -4.00 8.95
N THR A 382 -13.31 -4.77 9.50
CA THR A 382 -13.60 -6.11 10.03
C THR A 382 -14.37 -6.09 11.35
N PRO A 383 -14.09 -5.21 12.34
CA PRO A 383 -14.93 -5.11 13.53
C PRO A 383 -16.34 -4.62 13.23
N LEU A 384 -16.50 -3.67 12.28
CA LEU A 384 -17.82 -3.23 11.84
C LEU A 384 -18.63 -4.40 11.25
N SER A 385 -18.00 -5.25 10.44
CA SER A 385 -18.63 -6.47 9.94
C SER A 385 -19.01 -7.43 11.06
N GLY A 386 -18.10 -7.68 12.02
CA GLY A 386 -18.39 -8.51 13.19
C GLY A 386 -19.61 -8.02 13.98
N PHE A 387 -19.64 -6.72 14.28
CA PHE A 387 -20.76 -6.07 14.98
C PHE A 387 -22.09 -6.22 14.20
N LEU A 388 -22.08 -5.99 12.89
CA LEU A 388 -23.27 -6.18 12.05
C LEU A 388 -23.78 -7.61 12.10
N LYS A 389 -22.88 -8.60 12.12
CA LYS A 389 -23.22 -10.01 12.25
C LYS A 389 -23.80 -10.32 13.63
N ASP A 390 -23.27 -9.75 14.70
CA ASP A 390 -23.78 -9.97 16.05
C ASP A 390 -25.19 -9.39 16.25
N VAL A 391 -25.49 -8.24 15.63
CA VAL A 391 -26.82 -7.62 15.70
C VAL A 391 -27.84 -8.32 14.80
N THR A 392 -27.46 -8.72 13.58
CA THR A 392 -28.39 -9.29 12.58
C THR A 392 -28.48 -10.81 12.61
N GLY A 393 -27.55 -11.49 13.30
CA GLY A 393 -27.43 -12.94 13.36
C GLY A 393 -26.87 -13.59 12.10
N ASN A 394 -26.54 -12.84 11.04
CA ASN A 394 -26.00 -13.36 9.80
C ASN A 394 -25.03 -12.36 9.12
N TYR A 395 -24.37 -12.78 8.03
CA TYR A 395 -23.39 -11.93 7.32
C TYR A 395 -23.99 -11.10 6.17
N VAL A 396 -25.31 -11.13 5.93
CA VAL A 396 -25.91 -10.43 4.78
C VAL A 396 -25.67 -8.93 4.89
N ALA A 397 -26.00 -8.33 6.04
CA ALA A 397 -25.77 -6.90 6.29
C ALA A 397 -24.28 -6.51 6.17
N SER A 398 -23.39 -7.38 6.65
CA SER A 398 -21.94 -7.19 6.54
C SER A 398 -21.47 -7.05 5.10
N PHE A 399 -21.86 -7.99 4.23
CA PHE A 399 -21.47 -7.97 2.82
C PHE A 399 -22.14 -6.83 2.04
N MET A 400 -23.41 -6.52 2.33
CA MET A 400 -24.09 -5.39 1.70
C MET A 400 -23.42 -4.05 2.03
N VAL A 401 -23.06 -3.83 3.29
CA VAL A 401 -22.34 -2.62 3.73
C VAL A 401 -20.93 -2.57 3.12
N ALA A 402 -20.20 -3.69 3.13
CA ALA A 402 -18.86 -3.77 2.56
C ALA A 402 -18.86 -3.44 1.05
N GLY A 403 -19.77 -4.03 0.27
CA GLY A 403 -19.90 -3.70 -1.15
C GLY A 403 -20.30 -2.25 -1.40
N SER A 404 -21.14 -1.68 -0.53
CA SER A 404 -21.59 -0.28 -0.65
C SER A 404 -20.44 0.70 -0.46
N PHE A 405 -19.51 0.41 0.44
CA PHE A 405 -18.30 1.20 0.65
C PHE A 405 -17.38 1.22 -0.58
N LEU A 406 -17.27 0.11 -1.32
CA LEU A 406 -16.51 0.06 -2.58
C LEU A 406 -17.15 0.93 -3.67
N ILE A 407 -18.48 0.87 -3.80
CA ILE A 407 -19.22 1.70 -4.75
C ILE A 407 -19.09 3.18 -4.36
N LEU A 408 -19.25 3.50 -3.07
CA LEU A 408 -19.09 4.87 -2.56
C LEU A 408 -17.67 5.41 -2.76
N GLY A 409 -16.64 4.59 -2.59
CA GLY A 409 -15.26 4.94 -2.91
C GLY A 409 -15.09 5.29 -4.40
N THR A 410 -15.75 4.54 -5.28
CA THR A 410 -15.77 4.81 -6.72
C THR A 410 -16.49 6.12 -7.06
N LEU A 411 -17.65 6.37 -6.45
CA LEU A 411 -18.38 7.62 -6.61
C LEU A 411 -17.54 8.81 -6.13
N THR A 412 -16.80 8.64 -5.04
CA THR A 412 -15.86 9.65 -4.54
C THR A 412 -14.74 9.91 -5.54
N MET A 413 -14.12 8.87 -6.10
CA MET A 413 -13.08 9.00 -7.14
C MET A 413 -13.63 9.65 -8.43
N ALA A 414 -14.91 9.45 -8.75
CA ALA A 414 -15.55 10.11 -9.90
C ALA A 414 -15.64 11.65 -9.76
N THR A 415 -15.51 12.18 -8.54
CA THR A 415 -15.44 13.64 -8.30
C THR A 415 -14.05 14.24 -8.56
N LEU A 416 -13.05 13.42 -8.91
CA LEU A 416 -11.72 13.92 -9.27
C LEU A 416 -11.78 14.86 -10.48
N PRO A 417 -10.98 15.94 -10.47
CA PRO A 417 -10.91 16.83 -11.63
C PRO A 417 -10.43 16.04 -12.86
N HIS A 418 -11.04 16.30 -14.00
CA HIS A 418 -10.79 15.60 -15.26
C HIS A 418 -11.07 14.08 -15.22
N TYR A 419 -11.84 13.58 -14.27
CA TYR A 419 -12.22 12.16 -14.24
C TYR A 419 -12.91 11.72 -15.54
N PHE A 420 -13.89 12.49 -16.03
CA PHE A 420 -14.61 12.18 -17.28
C PHE A 420 -13.86 12.54 -18.56
N SER A 421 -12.61 13.05 -18.46
CA SER A 421 -11.79 13.30 -19.65
C SER A 421 -11.28 11.99 -20.25
N CYS A 422 -11.25 11.91 -21.58
CA CYS A 422 -10.63 10.80 -22.29
C CYS A 422 -9.09 10.89 -22.33
N THR A 423 -8.53 12.04 -21.99
CA THR A 423 -7.09 12.28 -21.98
C THR A 423 -6.57 12.50 -20.57
N ASP A 424 -5.38 11.97 -20.29
CA ASP A 424 -4.71 12.23 -19.01
C ASP A 424 -4.34 13.71 -18.90
N PRO A 425 -4.56 14.32 -17.72
CA PRO A 425 -4.11 15.68 -17.48
C PRO A 425 -2.58 15.76 -17.59
N PRO A 426 -2.03 16.92 -17.97
CA PRO A 426 -0.58 17.11 -17.99
C PRO A 426 0.00 16.82 -16.59
N PRO A 427 1.21 16.24 -16.51
CA PRO A 427 1.81 15.89 -15.23
C PRO A 427 1.94 17.16 -14.36
N PRO A 428 1.52 17.10 -13.08
CA PRO A 428 1.58 18.26 -12.21
C PRO A 428 3.04 18.71 -12.03
N GLN A 429 3.34 19.93 -12.47
CA GLN A 429 4.65 20.54 -12.27
C GLN A 429 4.75 21.12 -10.86
N ARG A 430 5.88 20.90 -10.19
CA ARG A 430 6.16 21.53 -8.90
C ARG A 430 6.32 23.02 -9.13
N ARG A 431 5.36 23.83 -8.64
CA ARG A 431 5.52 25.29 -8.62
C ARG A 431 6.75 25.62 -7.77
N SER A 432 7.80 26.14 -8.38
CA SER A 432 8.95 26.67 -7.66
C SER A 432 8.50 27.83 -6.78
N PRO A 433 9.12 28.06 -5.60
CA PRO A 433 8.85 29.24 -4.79
C PRO A 433 8.90 30.56 -5.59
N ASP A 434 9.80 30.64 -6.60
CA ASP A 434 9.94 31.79 -7.51
C ASP A 434 8.71 32.07 -8.39
N ASP A 435 7.80 31.10 -8.58
CA ASP A 435 6.57 31.33 -9.37
C ASP A 435 5.48 32.05 -8.57
N LYS A 436 5.55 32.03 -7.23
CA LYS A 436 4.64 32.83 -6.41
C LYS A 436 4.93 34.32 -6.53
N ASP A 437 6.21 34.71 -6.59
CA ASP A 437 6.60 36.11 -6.74
C ASP A 437 6.25 36.67 -8.12
N LYS A 438 6.31 35.85 -9.18
CA LYS A 438 5.87 36.26 -10.52
C LYS A 438 4.35 36.45 -10.64
N GLY A 439 3.56 35.59 -9.98
CA GLY A 439 2.10 35.74 -9.92
C GLY A 439 1.68 37.03 -9.22
N LEU A 440 2.29 37.31 -8.06
CA LEU A 440 2.05 38.54 -7.28
C LEU A 440 2.50 39.82 -8.01
N HIS A 441 3.60 39.76 -8.77
CA HIS A 441 4.02 40.88 -9.61
C HIS A 441 3.05 41.11 -10.78
N SER A 442 2.55 40.05 -11.43
CA SER A 442 1.58 40.19 -12.54
C SER A 442 0.21 40.71 -12.09
N GLU A 443 -0.27 40.33 -10.90
CA GLU A 443 -1.52 40.86 -10.33
C GLU A 443 -1.36 42.31 -9.86
N SER A 444 -0.18 42.69 -9.34
CA SER A 444 0.11 44.08 -8.96
C SER A 444 0.29 45.00 -10.18
N GLU A 445 0.86 44.53 -11.28
CA GLU A 445 0.96 45.27 -12.55
C GLU A 445 -0.41 45.42 -13.22
N GLN A 446 -1.28 44.41 -13.15
CA GLN A 446 -2.66 44.55 -13.62
C GLN A 446 -3.47 45.54 -12.79
N MET A 447 -3.31 45.56 -11.46
CA MET A 447 -4.05 46.47 -10.58
C MET A 447 -3.59 47.94 -10.70
N ASN A 448 -2.35 48.18 -11.11
CA ASN A 448 -1.81 49.54 -11.38
C ASN A 448 -2.09 50.05 -12.81
N SER A 449 -2.71 49.26 -13.68
CA SER A 449 -3.00 49.64 -15.07
C SER A 449 -4.44 50.13 -15.31
N LEU A 450 -5.25 50.23 -14.25
CA LEU A 450 -6.59 50.82 -14.31
C LEU A 450 -6.48 52.37 -14.35
N PRO A 451 -7.01 53.05 -15.38
CA PRO A 451 -6.98 54.50 -15.45
C PRO A 451 -7.89 55.10 -14.37
N SER A 452 -7.31 56.01 -13.58
CA SER A 452 -8.00 56.84 -12.60
C SER A 452 -8.83 57.91 -13.30
N ASP A 453 -10.07 57.61 -13.68
CA ASP A 453 -11.05 58.61 -14.10
C ASP A 453 -11.58 59.38 -12.89
N THR A 454 -10.81 60.38 -12.46
CA THR A 454 -11.30 61.52 -11.69
C THR A 454 -11.28 62.73 -12.61
N ASN A 455 -12.45 63.08 -13.17
CA ASN A 455 -12.63 64.36 -13.84
C ASN A 455 -13.66 65.20 -13.06
N HIS A 456 -13.15 66.23 -12.38
CA HIS A 456 -13.92 67.29 -11.74
C HIS A 456 -13.62 68.61 -12.45
N ARG A 457 -14.68 69.43 -12.59
CA ARG A 457 -14.78 70.84 -13.08
C ARG A 457 -15.14 70.95 -14.58
N GLY A 458 -16.20 71.62 -15.01
CA GLY A 458 -17.02 72.67 -14.40
C GLY A 458 -16.68 74.02 -15.02
N VAL A 459 -17.45 74.42 -16.05
CA VAL A 459 -17.88 75.79 -16.39
C VAL A 459 -19.25 75.68 -17.03
#